data_AF-A0A1M5KMS5-F1
#
_entry.id   AF-A0A1M5KMS5-F1
#
_cell.length_a   1.000
_cell.length_b   1.000
_cell.length_c   1.000
_cell.angle_alpha   90.00
_cell.angle_beta   90.00
_cell.angle_gamma   90.00
#
_symmetry.space_group_name_H-M   'P 1'
#
loop_
_entity.id
_entity.type
_entity.pdbx_description
1 polymer ?
#
loop_
_entity_poly.entity_id
_entity_poly.type
_entity_poly.pdbx_seq_one_letter_code
_entity_poly.pdbx_strand_id
1 'polypeptide(L)'
;MSAIDAGQDPIPFNRYEGKPFLKYVDSFILKAIGQLDPAMDAKLVAVTPKLQETLECDGTWEDIVMAQLDFGPEVRDEIRRLWEANQVLAKQAGGELTPMQFVTLFVADNIIADE
;
A
#
# COMPACT_ATOMS: atom_id res chain seq x y z
N MET A 1 -23.42 -22.54 0.94
CA MET A 1 -22.73 -22.39 2.23
C MET A 1 -21.24 -22.28 1.94
N SER A 2 -20.77 -21.09 1.57
CA SER A 2 -19.34 -20.84 1.34
C SER A 2 -18.73 -20.37 2.64
N ALA A 3 -17.68 -21.07 3.07
CA ALA A 3 -16.78 -20.61 4.10
C ALA A 3 -16.16 -19.29 3.63
N ILE A 4 -16.60 -18.19 4.23
CA ILE A 4 -15.84 -16.94 4.24
C ILE A 4 -14.69 -17.23 5.19
N ASP A 5 -13.54 -17.52 4.59
CA ASP A 5 -12.27 -17.67 5.26
C ASP A 5 -11.98 -16.39 6.06
N ALA A 6 -11.51 -16.56 7.28
CA ALA A 6 -11.41 -15.49 8.25
C ALA A 6 -10.30 -14.50 7.85
N GLY A 7 -10.62 -13.21 7.77
CA GLY A 7 -9.65 -12.13 8.03
C GLY A 7 -9.04 -11.38 6.84
N GLN A 8 -9.64 -11.38 5.65
CA GLN A 8 -9.24 -10.46 4.59
C GLN A 8 -10.43 -9.62 4.11
N ASP A 9 -10.36 -8.32 4.37
CA ASP A 9 -11.19 -7.36 3.64
C ASP A 9 -10.92 -7.55 2.14
N PRO A 10 -11.97 -7.79 1.32
CA PRO A 10 -11.77 -8.04 -0.09
C PRO A 10 -11.17 -6.79 -0.74
N ILE A 11 -9.97 -6.93 -1.30
CA ILE A 11 -9.44 -5.97 -2.27
C ILE A 11 -10.53 -5.80 -3.33
N PRO A 12 -10.98 -4.57 -3.66
CA PRO A 12 -12.02 -4.36 -4.66
C PRO A 12 -11.68 -5.13 -5.94
N PHE A 13 -12.65 -5.88 -6.49
CA PHE A 13 -12.46 -6.88 -7.57
C PHE A 13 -11.72 -6.36 -8.82
N ASN A 14 -11.65 -5.05 -9.01
CA ASN A 14 -11.03 -4.38 -10.16
C ASN A 14 -9.87 -3.44 -9.74
N ARG A 15 -9.48 -3.34 -8.46
CA ARG A 15 -8.54 -2.29 -7.97
C ARG A 15 -7.28 -2.11 -8.82
N TYR A 16 -6.72 -3.19 -9.36
CA TYR A 16 -5.49 -3.16 -10.16
C TYR A 16 -5.70 -3.17 -11.68
N GLU A 17 -6.94 -3.28 -12.16
CA GLU A 17 -7.25 -3.29 -13.59
C GLU A 17 -6.86 -1.94 -14.21
N GLY A 18 -6.07 -1.98 -15.30
CA GLY A 18 -5.52 -0.78 -15.93
C GLY A 18 -4.50 0.00 -15.08
N LYS A 19 -4.21 -0.42 -13.85
CA LYS A 19 -3.32 0.25 -12.89
C LYS A 19 -2.34 -0.73 -12.24
N PRO A 20 -1.50 -1.44 -13.02
CA PRO A 20 -0.61 -2.48 -12.47
C PRO A 20 0.39 -1.94 -11.44
N PHE A 21 0.75 -0.65 -11.54
CA PHE A 21 1.67 -0.02 -10.59
C PHE A 21 1.07 0.13 -9.18
N LEU A 22 -0.27 0.27 -9.07
CA LEU A 22 -0.96 0.49 -7.81
C LEU A 22 -0.74 -0.65 -6.80
N LYS A 23 -0.48 -1.88 -7.27
CA LYS A 23 -0.15 -3.00 -6.39
C LYS A 23 1.15 -2.78 -5.62
N TYR A 24 2.15 -2.13 -6.24
CA TYR A 24 3.42 -1.80 -5.57
C TYR A 24 3.21 -0.68 -4.55
N VAL A 25 2.36 0.29 -4.88
CA VAL A 25 1.97 1.38 -3.97
C VAL A 25 1.23 0.86 -2.74
N ASP A 26 0.21 0.01 -2.93
CA ASP A 26 -0.50 -0.63 -1.83
C ASP A 26 0.46 -1.43 -0.94
N SER A 27 1.37 -2.19 -1.56
CA SER A 27 2.35 -2.99 -0.83
C SER A 27 3.34 -2.12 -0.05
N PHE A 28 3.75 -0.97 -0.60
CA PHE A 28 4.61 0.00 0.06
C PHE A 28 3.93 0.56 1.33
N ILE A 29 2.67 0.95 1.23
CA ILE A 29 1.89 1.47 2.35
C ILE A 29 1.71 0.38 3.42
N LEU A 30 1.32 -0.84 3.02
CA LEU A 30 1.20 -1.98 3.93
C LEU A 30 2.52 -2.28 4.64
N LYS A 31 3.65 -2.20 3.94
CA LYS A 31 4.98 -2.39 4.55
C LYS A 31 5.30 -1.28 5.55
N ALA A 32 4.98 -0.03 5.22
CA ALA A 32 5.21 1.10 6.12
C ALA A 32 4.48 0.94 7.47
N ILE A 33 3.27 0.37 7.47
CA ILE A 33 2.47 0.12 8.68
C ILE A 33 2.69 -1.28 9.29
N GLY A 34 3.64 -2.07 8.77
CA GLY A 34 3.96 -3.40 9.29
C GLY A 34 2.89 -4.48 9.02
N GLN A 35 2.07 -4.31 7.98
CA GLN A 35 0.97 -5.20 7.60
C GLN A 35 1.20 -5.93 6.27
N LEU A 36 2.41 -5.81 5.67
CA LEU A 36 2.76 -6.56 4.47
C LEU A 36 3.14 -7.99 4.83
N ASP A 37 2.50 -8.96 4.16
CA ASP A 37 2.88 -10.38 4.24
C ASP A 37 4.35 -10.56 3.80
N PRO A 38 5.22 -11.16 4.63
CA PRO A 38 6.61 -11.45 4.27
C PRO A 38 6.76 -12.24 2.96
N ALA A 39 5.82 -13.13 2.63
CA ALA A 39 5.85 -13.87 1.36
C ALA A 39 5.56 -12.98 0.16
N MET A 40 4.77 -11.90 0.34
CA MET A 40 4.59 -10.88 -0.68
C MET A 40 5.84 -10.02 -0.81
N ASP A 41 6.45 -9.60 0.29
CA ASP A 41 7.70 -8.82 0.26
C ASP A 41 8.82 -9.56 -0.49
N ALA A 42 8.99 -10.86 -0.22
CA ALA A 42 9.95 -11.69 -0.94
C ALA A 42 9.67 -11.75 -2.46
N LYS A 43 8.40 -11.79 -2.87
CA LYS A 43 8.02 -11.72 -4.29
C LYS A 43 8.37 -10.37 -4.90
N LEU A 44 8.12 -9.26 -4.18
CA LEU A 44 8.44 -7.91 -4.65
C LEU A 44 9.95 -7.71 -4.83
N VAL A 45 10.75 -8.22 -3.89
CA VAL A 45 12.21 -8.28 -4.03
C VAL A 45 12.62 -9.09 -5.26
N ALA A 46 12.02 -10.26 -5.49
CA ALA A 46 12.34 -11.10 -6.64
C ALA A 46 12.00 -10.46 -7.99
N VAL A 47 10.96 -9.62 -8.08
CA VAL A 47 10.61 -8.90 -9.32
C VAL A 47 11.34 -7.57 -9.48
N THR A 48 12.07 -7.10 -8.47
CA THR A 48 12.76 -5.80 -8.47
C THR A 48 13.64 -5.60 -9.71
N PRO A 49 14.46 -6.56 -10.17
CA PRO A 49 15.27 -6.38 -11.38
C PRO A 49 14.44 -6.05 -12.63
N LYS A 50 13.24 -6.63 -12.74
CA LYS A 50 12.35 -6.35 -13.87
C LYS A 50 11.72 -4.96 -13.76
N LEU A 51 11.41 -4.51 -12.56
CA LEU A 51 10.93 -3.15 -12.31
C LEU A 51 11.99 -2.11 -12.64
N GLN A 52 13.24 -2.35 -12.21
CA GLN A 52 14.37 -1.47 -12.52
C GLN A 52 14.54 -1.30 -14.03
N GLU A 53 14.51 -2.41 -14.79
CA GLU A 53 14.59 -2.38 -16.26
C GLU A 53 13.41 -1.62 -16.89
N THR A 54 12.18 -1.85 -16.39
CA THR A 54 10.96 -1.30 -17.00
C THR A 54 10.78 0.19 -16.72
N LEU A 55 11.21 0.64 -15.55
CA LEU A 55 11.01 2.00 -15.05
C LEU A 55 12.29 2.84 -15.07
N GLU A 56 13.40 2.27 -15.58
CA GLU A 56 14.72 2.90 -15.67
C GLU A 56 15.15 3.56 -14.34
N CYS A 57 14.88 2.85 -13.23
CA CYS A 57 15.07 3.35 -11.87
C CYS A 57 15.79 2.31 -11.03
N ASP A 58 16.91 2.70 -10.42
CA ASP A 58 17.71 1.83 -9.56
C ASP A 58 17.19 1.78 -8.12
N GLY A 59 17.71 0.83 -7.33
CA GLY A 59 17.41 0.70 -5.91
C GLY A 59 16.43 -0.45 -5.60
N THR A 60 15.87 -0.44 -4.39
CA THR A 60 14.87 -1.42 -3.95
C THR A 60 13.52 -1.20 -4.66
N TRP A 61 12.61 -2.17 -4.61
CA TRP A 61 11.27 -1.96 -5.13
C TRP A 61 10.55 -0.80 -4.43
N GLU A 62 10.88 -0.54 -3.16
CA GLU A 62 10.36 0.62 -2.46
C GLU A 62 10.96 1.94 -2.93
N ASP A 63 12.27 1.98 -3.23
CA ASP A 63 12.92 3.18 -3.80
C ASP A 63 12.28 3.53 -5.14
N ILE A 64 11.96 2.52 -5.95
CA ILE A 64 11.21 2.69 -7.21
C ILE A 64 9.83 3.28 -6.95
N VAL A 65 9.07 2.79 -5.95
CA VAL A 65 7.76 3.37 -5.60
C VAL A 65 7.89 4.82 -5.17
N MET A 66 8.87 5.12 -4.32
CA MET A 66 9.12 6.49 -3.86
C MET A 66 9.49 7.41 -5.02
N ALA A 67 10.36 6.97 -5.93
CA ALA A 67 10.75 7.75 -7.10
C ALA A 67 9.59 8.01 -8.08
N GLN A 68 8.79 6.99 -8.38
CA GLN A 68 7.66 7.12 -9.31
C GLN A 68 6.54 8.03 -8.78
N LEU A 69 6.41 8.17 -7.46
CA LEU A 69 5.42 9.03 -6.80
C LEU A 69 6.00 10.34 -6.26
N ASP A 70 7.28 10.63 -6.54
CA ASP A 70 8.02 11.78 -6.00
C ASP A 70 7.91 11.92 -4.47
N PHE A 71 7.93 10.78 -3.77
CA PHE A 71 7.88 10.76 -2.32
C PHE A 71 9.23 11.08 -1.70
N GLY A 72 9.22 12.02 -0.76
CA GLY A 72 10.36 12.33 0.07
C GLY A 72 10.70 11.24 1.10
N PRO A 73 11.89 11.29 1.73
CA PRO A 73 12.36 10.28 2.67
C PRO A 73 11.45 10.09 3.90
N GLU A 74 10.71 11.14 4.28
CA GLU A 74 9.82 11.15 5.45
C GLU A 74 8.49 10.42 5.23
N VAL A 75 8.15 10.03 3.99
CA VAL A 75 6.81 9.50 3.65
C VAL A 75 6.41 8.28 4.49
N ARG A 76 7.38 7.44 4.87
CA ARG A 76 7.10 6.24 5.66
C ARG A 76 6.67 6.58 7.08
N ASP A 77 7.29 7.60 7.66
CA ASP A 77 6.97 8.06 9.01
C ASP A 77 5.62 8.79 9.00
N GLU A 78 5.33 9.56 7.94
CA GLU A 78 4.03 10.17 7.76
C GLU A 78 2.90 9.14 7.59
N ILE A 79 3.12 8.09 6.78
CA ILE A 79 2.17 6.98 6.63
C ILE A 79 1.87 6.33 7.99
N ARG A 80 2.90 6.05 8.80
CA ARG A 80 2.73 5.45 10.14
C ARG A 80 1.95 6.37 11.07
N ARG A 81 2.30 7.66 11.08
CA ARG A 81 1.61 8.68 11.90
C ARG A 81 0.13 8.76 11.56
N LEU A 82 -0.21 8.78 10.28
CA LEU A 82 -1.60 8.80 9.81
C LEU A 82 -2.35 7.51 10.16
N TRP A 83 -1.70 6.35 10.03
CA TRP A 83 -2.28 5.07 10.43
C TRP A 83 -2.63 5.05 11.92
N GLU A 84 -1.69 5.44 12.78
CA GLU A 84 -1.91 5.48 14.23
C GLU A 84 -3.03 6.46 14.61
N ALA A 85 -3.02 7.66 14.03
CA ALA A 85 -4.06 8.66 14.27
C ALA A 85 -5.45 8.17 13.83
N ASN A 86 -5.56 7.59 12.63
CA ASN A 86 -6.82 7.09 12.11
C ASN A 86 -7.33 5.86 12.88
N GLN A 87 -6.44 5.01 13.40
CA GLN A 87 -6.82 3.93 14.30
C GLN A 87 -7.44 4.44 15.61
N VAL A 88 -6.94 5.55 16.16
CA VAL A 88 -7.55 6.20 17.33
C VAL A 88 -8.94 6.72 17.00
N LEU A 89 -9.10 7.42 15.87
CA LEU A 89 -10.38 7.96 15.43
C LEU A 89 -11.43 6.86 15.16
N ALA A 90 -11.04 5.77 14.49
CA ALA A 90 -11.90 4.63 14.22
C ALA A 90 -12.41 4.00 15.53
N LYS A 91 -11.52 3.82 16.52
CA LYS A 91 -11.89 3.32 17.85
C LYS A 91 -12.85 4.25 18.58
N GLN A 92 -12.64 5.57 18.51
CA GLN A 92 -13.56 6.55 19.10
C GLN A 92 -14.94 6.53 18.44
N ALA A 93 -15.00 6.22 17.14
CA ALA A 93 -16.23 6.03 16.39
C ALA A 93 -16.88 4.64 16.61
N GLY A 94 -16.30 3.78 17.47
CA GLY A 94 -16.82 2.45 17.77
C GLY A 94 -16.49 1.37 16.73
N GLY A 95 -15.52 1.62 15.86
CA GLY A 95 -15.06 0.68 14.84
C GLY A 95 -13.55 0.42 14.90
N GLU A 96 -13.05 -0.21 13.84
CA GLU A 96 -11.63 -0.45 13.59
C GLU A 96 -11.35 -0.10 12.13
N LEU A 97 -10.20 0.55 11.86
CA LEU A 97 -9.76 0.78 10.50
C LEU A 97 -8.88 -0.39 10.08
N THR A 98 -9.26 -1.08 9.02
CA THR A 98 -8.44 -2.19 8.54
C THR A 98 -7.25 -1.67 7.73
N PRO A 99 -6.16 -2.45 7.60
CA PRO A 99 -5.00 -2.06 6.80
C PRO A 99 -5.37 -1.70 5.35
N MET A 100 -6.25 -2.48 4.70
CA MET A 100 -6.65 -2.22 3.32
C MET A 100 -7.60 -1.02 3.17
N GLN A 101 -8.45 -0.76 4.17
CA GLN A 101 -9.23 0.48 4.21
C GLN A 101 -8.31 1.69 4.31
N PHE A 102 -7.31 1.65 5.20
CA PHE A 102 -6.32 2.72 5.31
C PHE A 102 -5.55 2.93 4.01
N VAL A 103 -5.05 1.87 3.37
CA VAL A 103 -4.38 1.94 2.05
C VAL A 103 -5.27 2.60 1.01
N THR A 104 -6.54 2.22 0.95
CA THR A 104 -7.49 2.76 -0.04
C THR A 104 -7.72 4.25 0.17
N LEU A 105 -7.91 4.68 1.42
CA LEU A 105 -8.10 6.10 1.78
C LEU A 105 -6.83 6.91 1.52
N PHE A 106 -5.66 6.40 1.94
CA PHE A 106 -4.39 7.09 1.73
C PHE A 106 -4.11 7.33 0.24
N VAL A 107 -4.31 6.31 -0.60
CA VAL A 107 -4.14 6.43 -2.06
C VAL A 107 -5.12 7.46 -2.65
N ALA A 108 -6.39 7.43 -2.23
CA ALA A 108 -7.38 8.37 -2.72
C ALA A 108 -7.04 9.81 -2.35
N ASP A 109 -6.59 10.06 -1.12
CA ASP A 109 -6.35 11.40 -0.59
C ASP A 109 -5.00 12.00 -1.04
N ASN A 110 -3.99 11.17 -1.36
CA ASN A 110 -2.61 11.65 -1.55
C ASN A 110 -2.00 11.31 -2.92
N ILE A 111 -2.60 10.42 -3.71
CA ILE A 111 -1.98 9.91 -4.94
C ILE A 111 -2.89 10.11 -6.15
N ILE A 112 -4.18 9.85 -6.02
CA ILE A 112 -5.18 10.05 -7.09
C ILE A 112 -5.88 11.41 -6.90
N ALA A 113 -5.10 12.45 -6.64
CA ALA A 113 -5.60 13.81 -6.76
C ALA A 113 -5.59 14.17 -8.26
N ASP A 114 -6.78 14.36 -8.81
CA ASP A 114 -7.12 14.79 -10.18
C ASP A 114 -7.12 13.70 -11.29
N GLU A 115 -8.34 13.24 -11.63
CA GLU A 115 -8.80 13.25 -13.04
C GLU A 115 -9.59 14.55 -13.28
#